data_AF-A0A7V5UF74-F1
#
_entry.id   AF-A0A7V5UF74-F1
#
_cell.length_a   1.000
_cell.length_b   1.000
_cell.length_c   1.000
_cell.angle_alpha   90.00
_cell.angle_beta   90.00
_cell.angle_gamma   90.00
#
_symmetry.space_group_name_H-M   'P 1'
#
loop_
_entity.id
_entity.type
_entity.pdbx_description
1 polymer ?
#
loop_
_entity_poly.entity_id
_entity_poly.type
_entity_poly.pdbx_seq_one_letter_code
_entity_poly.pdbx_strand_id
1 'polypeptide(L)'
;MNKYFVIAMLLLIFSLMSCERDPNSAVNKEANPVLKGAFIINEGGWTKNNGSLSFYDPAKHTVQNNIFSAVNDSSLGDVVQSMSLYDTLGFIVVSNY
;
A
#
# COMPACT_ATOMS: atom_id res chain seq x y z
N MET A 1 14.14 36.84 36.71
CA MET A 1 13.68 36.44 35.36
C MET A 1 12.17 36.59 35.28
N ASN A 2 11.66 37.26 34.25
CA ASN A 2 10.23 37.53 34.15
C ASN A 2 9.46 36.22 33.89
N LYS A 3 8.44 35.90 34.70
CA LYS A 3 7.67 34.65 34.60
C LYS A 3 7.05 34.45 33.20
N TYR A 4 6.70 35.53 32.53
CA TYR A 4 6.19 35.52 31.16
C TYR A 4 7.27 35.14 30.11
N PHE A 5 8.53 35.45 30.38
CA PHE A 5 9.66 35.09 29.52
C PHE A 5 9.90 33.57 29.54
N VAL A 6 9.79 32.95 30.72
CA VAL A 6 9.94 31.50 30.88
C VAL A 6 8.79 30.75 30.19
N ILE A 7 7.55 31.25 30.30
CA ILE A 7 6.37 30.66 29.65
C ILE A 7 6.47 30.76 28.11
N ALA A 8 6.90 31.92 27.59
CA ALA A 8 7.09 32.11 26.15
C ALA A 8 8.15 31.15 25.58
N MET A 9 9.23 30.92 26.31
CA MET A 9 10.28 29.98 25.91
C MET A 9 9.78 28.53 25.89
N LEU A 10 8.93 28.13 26.83
CA LEU A 10 8.34 26.78 26.88
C LEU A 10 7.38 26.52 25.71
N LEU A 11 6.55 27.49 25.35
CA LEU A 11 5.64 27.41 24.21
C LEU A 11 6.38 27.29 22.87
N LEU A 12 7.51 27.98 22.73
CA LEU A 12 8.34 27.92 21.53
C LEU A 12 8.95 26.53 21.34
N ILE A 13 9.40 25.88 22.41
CA ILE A 13 9.98 24.53 22.35
C ILE A 13 8.94 23.49 21.94
N PHE A 14 7.69 23.62 22.41
CA PHE A 14 6.59 22.73 22.00
C PHE A 14 6.24 22.84 20.52
N SER A 15 6.42 24.03 19.92
CA SER A 15 6.12 24.25 18.50
C SER A 15 7.12 23.61 17.54
N LEU A 16 8.29 23.17 18.04
CA LEU A 16 9.33 22.53 17.23
C LEU A 16 9.21 20.99 17.19
N MET A 17 8.26 20.42 17.93
CA MET A 17 7.99 18.97 17.88
C MET A 17 7.02 18.65 16.73
N SER A 18 7.51 18.75 15.49
CA SER A 18 6.83 18.16 14.34
C SER A 18 7.31 16.72 14.18
N CYS A 19 6.42 15.75 14.43
CA CYS A 19 6.71 14.34 14.19
C CYS A 19 6.15 13.98 12.82
N GLU A 20 7.03 13.93 11.81
CA GLU A 20 6.71 13.32 10.52
C GLU A 20 6.85 11.80 10.68
N ARG A 21 5.85 11.03 10.23
CA ARG A 21 6.03 9.58 10.10
C ARG A 21 7.07 9.36 9.01
N ASP A 22 8.22 8.82 9.39
CA ASP A 22 9.24 8.41 8.41
C ASP A 22 8.61 7.34 7.50
N PRO A 23 8.42 7.62 6.19
CA PRO A 23 7.82 6.67 5.25
C PRO A 23 8.69 5.42 5.05
N ASN A 24 9.92 5.42 5.59
CA ASN A 24 10.84 4.28 5.58
C ASN A 24 10.95 3.57 6.94
N SER A 25 10.06 3.86 7.90
CA SER A 25 9.95 3.06 9.13
C SER A 25 9.70 1.60 8.75
N ALA A 26 10.74 0.79 8.94
CA ALA A 26 10.93 -0.57 8.43
C ALA A 26 9.65 -1.44 8.31
N VAL A 27 8.95 -1.30 7.18
CA VAL A 27 8.51 -2.51 6.48
C VAL A 27 9.80 -3.11 5.96
N ASN A 28 10.08 -4.34 6.33
CA ASN A 28 11.15 -5.14 5.74
C ASN A 28 10.92 -5.13 4.22
N LYS A 29 11.49 -4.16 3.50
CA LYS A 29 11.64 -4.19 2.05
C LYS A 29 12.70 -5.26 1.81
N GLU A 30 12.33 -6.51 2.02
CA GLU A 30 13.07 -7.62 1.42
C GLU A 30 13.24 -7.24 -0.05
N ALA A 31 14.52 -7.24 -0.46
CA ALA A 31 15.00 -6.75 -1.75
C ALA A 31 13.95 -6.97 -2.82
N ASN A 32 13.46 -5.89 -3.43
CA ASN A 32 12.45 -5.89 -4.49
C ASN A 32 12.74 -7.07 -5.42
N PRO A 33 12.10 -8.25 -5.23
CA PRO A 33 12.45 -9.39 -6.03
C PRO A 33 11.98 -8.95 -7.39
N VAL A 34 12.85 -8.96 -8.39
CA VAL A 34 12.41 -8.79 -9.77
C VAL A 34 11.34 -9.87 -9.96
N LEU A 35 10.07 -9.47 -9.89
CA LEU A 35 8.92 -10.37 -9.92
C LEU A 35 8.84 -10.87 -11.35
N LYS A 36 9.58 -11.95 -11.63
CA LYS A 36 9.55 -12.63 -12.91
C LYS A 36 8.28 -13.46 -12.94
N GLY A 37 7.18 -12.86 -13.36
CA GLY A 37 5.89 -13.52 -13.42
C GLY A 37 4.83 -12.65 -14.07
N ALA A 38 3.59 -13.08 -13.93
CA ALA A 38 2.44 -12.38 -14.47
C ALA A 38 1.43 -12.08 -13.36
N PHE A 39 0.98 -10.84 -13.31
CA PHE A 39 -0.22 -10.48 -12.57
C PHE A 39 -1.45 -10.90 -13.38
N ILE A 40 -2.44 -11.43 -12.67
CA ILE A 40 -3.74 -11.82 -13.23
C ILE A 40 -4.78 -11.03 -12.45
N ILE A 41 -5.50 -10.16 -13.14
CA ILE A 41 -6.65 -9.46 -12.57
C ILE A 41 -7.89 -10.36 -12.66
N ASN A 42 -8.66 -10.40 -11.58
CA ASN A 42 -9.93 -11.11 -11.55
C ASN A 42 -11.01 -10.08 -11.27
N GLU A 43 -11.90 -9.88 -12.25
CA GLU A 43 -12.95 -8.86 -12.19
C GLU A 43 -13.79 -8.96 -10.92
N GLY A 44 -14.16 -10.17 -10.49
CA GLY A 44 -15.16 -10.33 -9.45
C GLY A 44 -16.57 -10.24 -10.02
N GLY A 45 -17.57 -10.01 -9.17
CA GLY A 45 -18.96 -9.85 -9.58
C GLY A 45 -19.53 -8.51 -9.11
N TRP A 46 -20.40 -7.91 -9.90
CA TRP A 46 -21.05 -6.63 -9.57
C TRP A 46 -21.67 -6.63 -8.17
N THR A 47 -21.35 -5.62 -7.35
CA THR A 47 -21.76 -5.42 -5.93
C THR A 47 -21.30 -6.50 -4.95
N LYS A 48 -20.31 -7.33 -5.32
CA LYS A 48 -19.81 -8.41 -4.45
C LYS A 48 -18.58 -8.03 -3.66
N ASN A 49 -17.89 -6.96 -4.04
CA ASN A 49 -16.65 -6.50 -3.42
C ASN A 49 -15.61 -7.64 -3.32
N ASN A 50 -15.53 -8.45 -4.38
CA ASN A 50 -14.71 -9.67 -4.43
C ASN A 50 -13.73 -9.68 -5.62
N GLY A 51 -13.45 -8.52 -6.19
CA GLY A 51 -12.35 -8.34 -7.12
C GLY A 51 -11.04 -8.74 -6.47
N SER A 52 -10.16 -9.41 -7.22
CA SER A 52 -8.92 -9.93 -6.65
C SER A 52 -7.75 -9.88 -7.63
N LEU A 53 -6.55 -9.90 -7.07
CA LEU A 53 -5.31 -9.99 -7.81
C LEU A 53 -4.62 -11.31 -7.50
N SER A 54 -4.18 -12.00 -8.55
CA SER A 54 -3.36 -13.21 -8.45
C SER A 54 -2.00 -12.99 -9.10
N PHE A 55 -1.02 -13.80 -8.71
CA PHE A 55 0.32 -13.80 -9.30
C PHE A 55 0.73 -15.19 -9.72
N TYR A 56 1.17 -15.33 -10.98
CA TYR A 56 1.72 -16.56 -11.53
C TYR A 56 3.25 -16.51 -11.52
N ASP A 57 3.86 -17.50 -10.88
CA ASP A 57 5.31 -17.75 -10.89
C ASP A 57 5.64 -18.83 -11.95
N PRO A 58 6.27 -18.46 -13.08
CA PRO A 58 6.62 -19.38 -14.16
C PRO A 58 7.75 -20.34 -13.80
N ALA A 59 8.58 -20.05 -12.78
CA ALA A 59 9.64 -20.95 -12.35
C ALA A 59 9.09 -22.08 -11.47
N LYS A 60 8.08 -21.78 -10.66
CA LYS A 60 7.44 -22.75 -9.76
C LYS A 60 6.19 -23.41 -10.36
N HIS A 61 5.68 -22.88 -11.46
CA HIS A 61 4.39 -23.27 -12.05
C HIS A 61 3.23 -23.18 -11.05
N THR A 62 3.23 -22.13 -10.22
CA THR A 62 2.22 -21.92 -9.18
C THR A 62 1.52 -20.59 -9.35
N VAL A 63 0.23 -20.55 -9.03
CA VAL A 63 -0.57 -19.32 -8.91
C VAL A 63 -0.84 -19.06 -7.45
N GLN A 64 -0.52 -17.86 -6.98
CA GLN A 64 -0.93 -17.34 -5.69
C GLN A 64 -2.15 -16.45 -5.90
N ASN A 65 -3.27 -16.78 -5.26
CA ASN A 65 -4.50 -16.01 -5.35
C ASN A 65 -4.63 -15.03 -4.18
N ASN A 66 -5.43 -13.98 -4.37
CA ASN A 66 -5.75 -12.99 -3.33
C ASN A 66 -4.51 -12.30 -2.75
N ILE A 67 -3.50 -12.02 -3.59
CA ILE A 67 -2.22 -11.47 -3.13
C ILE A 67 -2.34 -10.04 -2.59
N PHE A 68 -3.33 -9.27 -3.05
CA PHE A 68 -3.56 -7.91 -2.54
C PHE A 68 -4.08 -7.95 -1.10
N SER A 69 -5.13 -8.73 -0.83
CA SER A 69 -5.72 -8.81 0.51
C SER A 69 -4.82 -9.52 1.50
N ALA A 70 -4.01 -10.49 1.06
CA ALA A 70 -3.02 -11.15 1.90
C ALA A 70 -1.93 -10.20 2.45
N VAL A 71 -1.64 -9.10 1.74
CA VAL A 71 -0.60 -8.12 2.14
C VAL A 71 -1.21 -6.92 2.85
N ASN A 72 -2.43 -6.50 2.47
CA ASN A 72 -3.02 -5.24 2.92
C ASN A 72 -4.15 -5.41 3.95
N ASP A 73 -4.52 -6.65 4.30
CA ASP A 73 -5.67 -6.96 5.17
C ASP A 73 -6.98 -6.25 4.75
N SER A 74 -7.14 -6.01 3.45
CA SER A 74 -8.28 -5.29 2.86
C SER A 74 -8.68 -5.89 1.52
N SER A 75 -9.96 -5.77 1.16
CA SER A 75 -10.42 -6.07 -0.20
C SER A 75 -9.79 -5.11 -1.20
N LEU A 76 -9.54 -5.60 -2.41
CA LEU A 76 -9.12 -4.78 -3.56
C LEU A 76 -10.28 -3.93 -4.10
N GLY A 77 -11.53 -4.38 -3.90
CA GLY A 77 -12.74 -3.69 -4.32
C GLY A 77 -13.70 -4.60 -5.09
N ASP A 78 -14.61 -3.98 -5.84
CA ASP A 78 -15.62 -4.68 -6.63
C ASP A 78 -15.06 -5.11 -7.99
N VAL A 79 -15.31 -4.39 -9.08
CA VAL A 79 -14.91 -4.83 -10.43
C VAL A 79 -13.51 -4.37 -10.80
N VAL A 80 -12.54 -5.29 -10.85
CA VAL A 80 -11.15 -5.00 -11.29
C VAL A 80 -11.07 -5.01 -12.82
N GLN A 81 -10.90 -3.85 -13.43
CA GLN A 81 -11.03 -3.69 -14.88
C GLN A 81 -9.69 -3.76 -15.62
N SER A 82 -8.66 -3.12 -15.09
CA SER A 82 -7.35 -3.08 -15.75
C SER A 82 -6.22 -2.87 -14.75
N MET A 83 -5.01 -3.25 -15.17
CA MET A 83 -3.78 -3.03 -14.42
C MET A 83 -2.65 -2.64 -15.37
N SER A 84 -1.85 -1.66 -14.96
CA SER A 84 -0.64 -1.21 -15.67
C SER A 84 0.53 -1.17 -14.70
N LEU A 85 1.69 -1.62 -15.17
CA LEU A 85 2.94 -1.52 -14.43
C LEU A 85 3.75 -0.33 -14.97
N TYR A 86 4.27 0.49 -14.06
CA TYR A 86 5.20 1.57 -14.40
C TYR A 86 6.35 1.56 -13.39
N ASP A 87 7.55 1.23 -13.88
CA ASP A 87 8.74 1.00 -13.06
C ASP A 87 8.47 -0.02 -11.93
N THR A 88 8.44 0.44 -10.68
CA THR A 88 8.23 -0.38 -9.48
C THR A 88 6.79 -0.32 -8.96
N LEU A 89 5.89 0.39 -9.66
CA LEU A 89 4.51 0.60 -9.24
C LEU A 89 3.52 -0.16 -10.13
N GLY A 90 2.50 -0.74 -9.49
CA GLY A 90 1.32 -1.30 -10.15
C GLY A 90 0.11 -0.42 -9.94
N PHE A 91 -0.48 0.09 -11.02
CA PHE A 91 -1.70 0.88 -11.04
C PHE A 91 -2.86 -0.04 -11.40
N ILE A 92 -3.86 -0.13 -10.54
CA ILE A 92 -5.03 -1.00 -10.74
C ILE A 92 -6.28 -0.12 -10.79
N VAL A 93 -7.06 -0.25 -11.86
CA VAL A 93 -8.34 0.45 -12.02
C VAL A 93 -9.46 -0.45 -11.52
N VAL A 94 -10.17 0.03 -10.50
CA VAL A 94 -11.28 -0.68 -9.87
C VAL A 94 -12.53 0.19 -9.93
N SER A 95 -13.63 -0.38 -10.41
CA SER A 95 -14.96 0.24 -10.31
C SER A 95 -15.63 -0.27 -9.05
N ASN A 96 -15.95 0.64 -8.13
CA ASN A 96 -16.65 0.34 -6.88
C ASN A 96 -18.10 0.82 -6.97
N TYR A 97 -19.02 -0.02 -6.50
CA TYR A 97 -20.46 0.22 -6.46
C TYR A 97 -20.97 0.12 -5.03
#